data_AF-A0A6A4J6M3-F1
#
_entry.id   AF-A0A6A4J6M3-F1
#
_cell.length_a   1.000
_cell.length_b   1.000
_cell.length_c   1.000
_cell.angle_alpha   90.00
_cell.angle_beta   90.00
_cell.angle_gamma   90.00
#
_symmetry.space_group_name_H-M   'P 1'
#
loop_
_entity.id
_entity.type
_entity.pdbx_description
1 polymer ?
#
loop_
_entity_poly.entity_id
_entity_poly.type
_entity_poly.pdbx_seq_one_letter_code
_entity_poly.pdbx_strand_id
1 'polypeptide(L)'
;MLIPLLTVVLALSALMNTTYCDVAYRPLSAVDKKLLIQEMANAGAPGIDRFIQGTVDVEKNKVATYHFDYINYDTGRECHGVYRKFRSVDTTKIKSQRTWKCDD
;
A
#
# COMPACT_ATOMS: atom_id res chain seq x y z
N MET A 1 -45.41 -38.04 -29.47
CA MET A 1 -45.61 -36.57 -29.39
C MET A 1 -46.17 -36.29 -28.00
N LEU A 2 -45.64 -35.48 -27.09
CA LEU A 2 -44.48 -34.60 -27.01
C LEU A 2 -44.16 -34.54 -25.49
N ILE A 3 -42.89 -34.65 -25.10
CA ILE A 3 -42.43 -34.53 -23.70
C ILE A 3 -42.36 -33.02 -23.38
N PRO A 4 -43.00 -32.48 -22.33
CA PRO A 4 -42.68 -31.14 -21.88
C PRO A 4 -41.46 -31.22 -20.95
N LEU A 5 -40.29 -30.98 -21.55
CA LEU A 5 -39.12 -30.45 -20.86
C LEU A 5 -39.50 -29.11 -20.23
N LEU A 6 -39.58 -29.04 -18.90
CA LEU A 6 -39.23 -27.81 -18.20
C LEU A 6 -38.24 -28.14 -17.10
N THR A 7 -36.99 -28.14 -17.54
CA THR A 7 -35.76 -28.03 -16.78
C THR A 7 -35.89 -27.12 -15.57
N VAL A 8 -35.84 -27.76 -14.41
CA VAL A 8 -35.39 -27.18 -13.14
C VAL A 8 -33.92 -26.77 -13.31
N VAL A 9 -33.67 -25.57 -13.85
CA VAL A 9 -32.35 -24.95 -13.83
C VAL A 9 -32.52 -23.45 -13.70
N LEU A 10 -32.59 -22.96 -12.46
CA LEU A 10 -32.02 -21.67 -12.11
C LEU A 10 -31.14 -21.92 -10.88
N ALA A 11 -30.02 -22.57 -11.18
CA ALA A 11 -28.86 -22.60 -10.33
C ALA A 11 -28.46 -21.16 -9.99
N LEU A 12 -28.28 -20.92 -8.69
CA LEU A 12 -27.37 -19.96 -8.08
C LEU A 12 -26.72 -18.97 -9.05
N SER A 13 -27.44 -17.90 -9.40
CA SER A 13 -26.81 -16.74 -10.01
C SER A 13 -26.08 -15.95 -8.92
N ALA A 14 -24.80 -16.30 -8.79
CA ALA A 14 -23.72 -15.38 -8.43
C ALA A 14 -23.77 -14.73 -7.04
N LEU A 15 -23.64 -15.57 -6.02
CA LEU A 15 -22.97 -15.23 -4.77
C LEU A 15 -21.44 -15.14 -5.01
N MET A 16 -20.97 -14.27 -5.91
CA MET A 16 -19.54 -13.99 -6.09
C MET A 16 -19.30 -12.55 -6.55
N ASN A 17 -19.88 -11.58 -5.83
CA ASN A 17 -19.29 -10.25 -5.77
C ASN A 17 -18.19 -10.27 -4.70
N THR A 18 -17.24 -11.20 -4.83
CA THR A 18 -15.97 -11.10 -4.12
C THR A 18 -15.23 -9.95 -4.78
N THR A 19 -15.49 -8.74 -4.29
CA THR A 19 -14.59 -7.60 -4.45
C THR A 19 -13.25 -8.01 -3.89
N TYR A 20 -12.45 -8.72 -4.69
CA TYR A 20 -11.04 -8.88 -4.45
C TYR A 20 -10.49 -7.46 -4.37
N CYS A 21 -10.14 -7.03 -3.16
CA CYS A 21 -9.25 -5.90 -3.02
C CYS A 21 -7.95 -6.33 -3.71
N ASP A 22 -7.79 -5.93 -4.98
CA ASP A 22 -6.54 -6.09 -5.71
C ASP A 22 -5.48 -5.24 -4.99
N VAL A 23 -4.80 -5.86 -4.04
CA VAL A 23 -3.62 -5.29 -3.37
C VAL A 23 -2.41 -5.77 -4.16
N ALA A 24 -1.74 -4.84 -4.84
CA ALA A 24 -0.47 -5.12 -5.49
C ALA A 24 0.67 -4.89 -4.50
N TYR A 25 1.41 -5.95 -4.18
CA TYR A 25 2.62 -5.90 -3.36
C TYR A 25 3.85 -5.93 -4.25
N ARG A 26 4.79 -5.02 -4.01
CA ARG A 26 6.08 -5.01 -4.72
C ARG A 26 7.22 -4.39 -3.90
N PRO A 27 8.49 -4.69 -4.20
CA PRO A 27 9.63 -3.98 -3.65
C PRO A 27 9.61 -2.48 -3.99
N LEU A 28 10.30 -1.67 -3.18
CA LEU A 28 10.48 -0.24 -3.46
C LEU A 28 11.35 -0.01 -4.69
N SER A 29 10.81 0.74 -5.63
CA SER A 29 11.53 1.29 -6.77
C SER A 29 12.39 2.49 -6.35
N ALA A 30 13.29 2.94 -7.24
CA ALA A 30 14.06 4.16 -7.03
C ALA A 30 13.16 5.40 -6.86
N VAL A 31 12.01 5.43 -7.55
CA VAL A 31 11.03 6.52 -7.45
C VAL A 31 10.37 6.54 -6.06
N ASP A 32 10.00 5.36 -5.54
CA ASP A 32 9.43 5.26 -4.20
C ASP A 32 10.44 5.69 -3.14
N LYS A 33 11.70 5.23 -3.24
CA LYS A 33 12.77 5.63 -2.31
C LYS A 33 12.96 7.14 -2.27
N LYS A 34 12.99 7.80 -3.43
CA LYS A 34 13.10 9.27 -3.52
C LYS A 34 11.90 9.97 -2.87
N LEU A 35 10.68 9.47 -3.10
CA LEU A 35 9.47 9.97 -2.46
C LEU A 35 9.57 9.84 -0.93
N LEU A 36 10.00 8.68 -0.42
CA LEU A 36 10.11 8.41 1.01
C LEU A 36 11.13 9.31 1.69
N ILE A 37 12.31 9.54 1.10
CA ILE A 37 13.31 10.48 1.62
C ILE A 37 12.68 11.86 1.82
N GLN A 38 11.97 12.37 0.81
CA GLN A 38 11.33 13.68 0.87
C GLN A 38 10.19 13.73 1.90
N GLU A 39 9.29 12.75 1.88
CA GLU A 39 8.13 12.73 2.77
C GLU A 39 8.50 12.59 4.24
N MET A 40 9.51 11.77 4.55
CA MET A 40 9.98 11.56 5.92
C MET A 40 10.76 12.76 6.44
N ALA A 41 11.62 13.37 5.62
CA ALA A 41 12.30 14.62 5.98
C ALA A 41 11.28 15.75 6.27
N ASN A 42 10.25 15.88 5.43
CA ASN A 42 9.17 16.85 5.65
C ASN A 42 8.37 16.60 6.95
N ALA A 43 8.45 15.39 7.51
CA ALA A 43 7.81 15.03 8.77
C ALA A 43 8.73 15.20 10.00
N GLY A 44 10.01 15.53 9.80
CA GLY A 44 11.00 15.61 10.87
C GLY A 44 11.56 14.26 11.31
N ALA A 45 11.45 13.22 10.48
CA ALA A 45 12.12 11.95 10.75
C ALA A 45 13.64 12.08 10.58
N PRO A 46 14.43 11.19 11.21
CA PRO A 46 15.87 11.08 10.93
C PRO A 46 16.16 10.90 9.44
N GLY A 47 17.32 11.40 9.00
CA GLY A 47 17.76 11.30 7.62
C GLY A 47 17.84 9.84 7.16
N ILE A 48 17.40 9.57 5.94
CA ILE A 48 17.48 8.23 5.34
C ILE A 48 18.75 8.17 4.49
N ASP A 49 19.84 7.65 5.06
CA ASP A 49 21.12 7.52 4.34
C ASP A 49 21.17 6.26 3.49
N ARG A 50 20.67 5.14 4.05
CA ARG A 50 20.64 3.85 3.36
C ARG A 50 19.37 3.08 3.67
N PHE A 51 18.64 2.70 2.62
CA PHE A 51 17.56 1.70 2.74
C PHE A 51 18.15 0.29 2.92
N ILE A 52 17.62 -0.43 3.91
CA ILE A 52 17.95 -1.84 4.17
C ILE A 52 17.00 -2.72 3.35
N GLN A 53 15.70 -2.54 3.61
CA GLN A 53 14.63 -3.24 2.90
C GLN A 53 13.39 -2.34 2.81
N GLY A 54 12.45 -2.73 1.96
CA GLY A 54 11.15 -2.08 1.94
C GLY A 54 10.29 -2.49 0.77
N THR A 55 8.98 -2.35 0.98
CA THR A 55 7.92 -2.74 0.07
C THR A 55 6.83 -1.69 0.01
N VAL A 56 5.99 -1.80 -1.00
CA VAL A 56 4.78 -1.00 -1.13
C VAL A 56 3.60 -1.88 -1.48
N ASP A 57 2.52 -1.67 -0.72
CA ASP A 57 1.19 -2.24 -0.90
C ASP A 57 0.30 -1.19 -1.54
N VAL A 58 -0.21 -1.46 -2.74
CA VAL A 58 -1.10 -0.56 -3.46
C VAL A 58 -2.48 -1.20 -3.56
N GLU A 59 -3.42 -0.71 -2.77
CA GLU A 59 -4.84 -0.96 -2.97
C GLU A 59 -5.32 -0.15 -4.17
N LYS A 60 -5.82 -0.84 -5.20
CA LYS A 60 -6.30 -0.23 -6.44
C LYS A 60 -7.20 0.99 -6.17
N ASN A 61 -6.73 2.16 -6.61
CA ASN A 61 -7.41 3.45 -6.51
C ASN A 61 -7.71 3.96 -5.09
N LYS A 62 -7.12 3.39 -4.03
CA LYS A 62 -7.42 3.77 -2.64
C LYS A 62 -6.19 4.23 -1.86
N VAL A 63 -5.26 3.32 -1.59
CA VAL A 63 -4.16 3.56 -0.65
C VAL A 63 -2.88 2.97 -1.20
N ALA A 64 -1.78 3.72 -1.11
CA ALA A 64 -0.43 3.18 -1.23
C ALA A 64 0.23 3.22 0.15
N THR A 65 0.57 2.06 0.70
CA THR A 65 1.24 1.91 1.98
C THR A 65 2.67 1.43 1.73
N TYR A 66 3.64 2.17 2.24
CA TYR A 66 5.05 1.90 2.09
C TYR A 66 5.61 1.49 3.44
N HIS A 67 6.28 0.35 3.48
CA HIS A 67 6.98 -0.19 4.64
C HIS A 67 8.47 -0.22 4.31
N PHE A 68 9.33 0.32 5.16
CA PHE A 68 10.75 0.39 4.86
C PHE A 68 11.62 0.53 6.10
N ASP A 69 12.81 -0.06 6.02
CA ASP A 69 13.83 0.03 7.06
C ASP A 69 15.04 0.77 6.51
N TYR A 70 15.65 1.61 7.33
CA TYR A 70 16.77 2.43 6.93
C TYR A 70 17.75 2.69 8.05
N ILE A 71 18.99 3.00 7.67
CA ILE A 71 20.02 3.49 8.59
C ILE A 71 20.12 5.00 8.44
N ASN A 72 20.19 5.68 9.57
CA ASN A 72 20.65 7.06 9.67
C ASN A 72 22.08 7.05 10.26
N TYR A 73 23.07 7.52 9.49
CA TYR A 73 24.47 7.51 9.91
C TYR A 73 24.79 8.58 10.96
N ASP A 74 24.03 9.68 11.02
CA ASP A 74 24.22 10.72 12.03
C ASP A 74 23.92 10.21 13.45
N THR A 75 22.90 9.35 13.58
CA THR A 75 22.49 8.73 14.84
C THR A 75 23.07 7.33 15.03
N GLY A 76 23.59 6.71 13.95
CA GLY A 76 24.04 5.33 13.94
C GLY A 76 22.93 4.29 14.14
N ARG A 77 21.66 4.70 14.00
CA ARG A 77 20.49 3.87 14.30
C ARG A 77 19.83 3.32 13.05
N GLU A 78 19.26 2.14 13.20
CA GLU A 78 18.29 1.57 12.28
C GLU A 78 16.89 2.04 12.66
N CYS A 79 16.09 2.40 11.66
CA CYS A 79 14.75 2.92 11.83
C CYS A 79 13.76 2.23 10.89
N HIS A 80 12.59 1.94 11.43
CA HIS A 80 11.43 1.39 10.74
C HIS A 80 10.47 2.53 10.39
N GLY A 81 10.18 2.70 9.10
CA GLY A 81 9.31 3.72 8.56
C GLY A 81 8.04 3.15 7.93
N VAL A 82 6.93 3.84 8.12
CA VAL A 82 5.67 3.60 7.39
C VAL A 82 5.15 4.91 6.84
N TYR A 83 4.87 4.91 5.54
CA TYR A 83 4.21 6.02 4.85
C TYR A 83 2.93 5.53 4.19
N ARG A 84 1.81 6.20 4.42
CA ARG A 84 0.53 5.89 3.76
C ARG A 84 0.08 7.09 2.96
N LYS A 85 -0.25 6.87 1.68
CA LYS A 85 -0.79 7.86 0.77
C LYS A 85 -2.20 7.45 0.38
N PHE A 86 -3.19 8.25 0.80
CA PHE A 86 -4.59 8.03 0.50
C PHE A 86 -5.00 8.87 -0.70
N ARG A 87 -5.55 8.22 -1.73
CA ARG A 87 -6.22 8.89 -2.83
C ARG A 87 -7.72 8.80 -2.58
N SER A 88 -8.34 9.91 -2.24
CA SER A 88 -9.81 9.98 -2.18
C SER A 88 -10.35 9.81 -3.60
N VAL A 89 -11.27 8.87 -3.81
CA VAL A 89 -11.89 8.63 -5.12
C VAL A 89 -12.69 9.85 -5.59
N ASP A 90 -13.26 10.60 -4.63
CA ASP A 90 -14.19 11.70 -4.91
C ASP A 90 -13.60 13.11 -4.72
N THR A 91 -12.31 13.26 -4.40
CA THR A 91 -11.71 14.60 -4.23
C THR A 91 -10.27 14.63 -4.75
N THR A 92 -9.82 15.81 -5.20
CA THR A 92 -8.40 16.10 -5.50
C THR A 92 -7.50 16.12 -4.26
N LYS A 93 -8.05 15.92 -3.06
CA LYS A 93 -7.29 15.97 -1.81
C LYS A 93 -6.55 14.66 -1.59
N ILE A 94 -5.23 14.73 -1.64
CA ILE A 94 -4.33 13.65 -1.22
C ILE A 94 -4.12 13.80 0.29
N LYS A 95 -4.42 12.76 1.06
CA LYS A 95 -4.02 12.68 2.48
C LYS A 95 -2.82 11.77 2.62
N SER A 96 -2.00 12.02 3.62
CA SER A 96 -0.89 11.15 3.96
C SER A 96 -0.77 10.94 5.47
N GLN A 97 -0.24 9.79 5.87
CA GLN A 97 0.19 9.49 7.24
C GLN A 97 1.64 9.02 7.21
N ARG A 98 2.41 9.41 8.22
CA ARG A 98 3.84 9.13 8.34
C ARG A 98 4.12 8.72 9.78
N THR A 99 4.80 7.59 9.96
CA THR A 99 5.24 7.11 11.27
C THR A 99 6.63 6.50 11.13
N TRP A 100 7.47 6.70 12.13
CA TRP A 100 8.77 6.03 12.23
C TRP A 100 9.09 5.67 13.67
N LYS A 101 9.94 4.67 13.83
CA LYS A 101 10.56 4.30 15.11
C LYS A 101 11.99 3.87 14.83
N CYS A 102 12.93 4.34 15.63
CA CYS A 102 14.30 3.85 15.58
C CYS A 102 14.54 2.90 16.73
N ASP A 103 15.30 1.84 16.49
CA ASP A 103 15.74 0.96 17.55
C ASP A 103 16.75 1.71 18.43
N ASP A 104 16.68 1.43 19.74
CA ASP A 104 17.56 2.01 20.76
C ASP A 104 18.84 1.20 20.94
#